data_AF-A0AAU2I8C6-F1
#
_entry.id   AF-A0AAU2I8C6-F1
#
_cell.length_a   1.000
_cell.length_b   1.000
_cell.length_c   1.000
_cell.angle_alpha   90.00
_cell.angle_beta   90.00
_cell.angle_gamma   90.00
#
_symmetry.space_group_name_H-M   'P 1'
#
loop_
_entity.id
_entity.type
_entity.pdbx_description
1 polymer ?
#
loop_
_entity_poly.entity_id
_entity_poly.type
_entity_poly.pdbx_seq_one_letter_code
_entity_poly.pdbx_strand_id
1 'polypeptide(L)'
;MDAVRLIRASRRALAESQDAPAITREAWQAQALAQAMGNRLAREGPPELRGEALGLSEAGGRGCSGSAIPVLGSGGIRAAQLTELPEAHQALIGLAALLGEVGIALVGIASEAEEEGAYWHCMDAIDAADESRDRVLEIIRRLGLRRDTMSEPDSAA
;
A
#
# COMPACT_ATOMS: atom_id res chain seq x y z
N MET A 1 -4.36 -11.51 -11.33
CA MET A 1 -2.91 -11.30 -11.06
C MET A 1 -2.66 -11.39 -9.56
N ASP A 2 -1.48 -11.87 -9.14
CA ASP A 2 -1.11 -11.92 -7.72
C ASP A 2 -0.53 -10.59 -7.21
N ALA A 3 -0.64 -10.35 -5.89
CA ALA A 3 -0.19 -9.13 -5.25
C ALA A 3 1.32 -8.89 -5.38
N VAL A 4 2.15 -9.94 -5.29
CA VAL A 4 3.61 -9.81 -5.34
C VAL A 4 4.07 -9.29 -6.70
N ARG A 5 3.46 -9.78 -7.79
CA ARG A 5 3.71 -9.28 -9.15
C ARG A 5 3.29 -7.83 -9.32
N LEU A 6 2.13 -7.44 -8.78
CA LEU A 6 1.67 -6.05 -8.83
C LEU A 6 2.61 -5.11 -8.06
N ILE A 7 3.08 -5.52 -6.88
CA ILE A 7 4.07 -4.76 -6.09
C ILE A 7 5.35 -4.59 -6.89
N ARG A 8 5.89 -5.68 -7.47
CA ARG A 8 7.12 -5.60 -8.29
C ARG A 8 6.95 -4.69 -9.50
N ALA A 9 5.80 -4.75 -10.17
CA ALA A 9 5.50 -3.88 -11.30
C ALA A 9 5.46 -2.40 -10.89
N SER A 10 4.79 -2.07 -9.77
CA SER A 10 4.74 -0.69 -9.26
C SER A 10 6.11 -0.19 -8.78
N ARG A 11 6.89 -1.01 -8.08
CA ARG A 11 8.26 -0.63 -7.68
C ARG A 11 9.16 -0.33 -8.88
N ARG A 12 9.07 -1.16 -9.93
CA ARG A 12 9.81 -0.94 -11.17
C ARG A 12 9.37 0.36 -11.85
N ALA A 13 8.07 0.59 -11.98
CA ALA A 13 7.54 1.80 -12.60
C ALA A 13 7.91 3.06 -11.80
N LEU A 14 7.89 3.00 -10.46
CA LEU A 14 8.38 4.08 -9.60
C LEU A 14 9.87 4.36 -9.83
N ALA A 15 10.70 3.33 -9.88
CA ALA A 15 12.14 3.48 -10.15
C ALA A 15 12.46 4.03 -11.55
N GLU A 16 11.58 3.80 -12.53
CA GLU A 16 11.68 4.32 -13.89
C GLU A 16 11.07 5.73 -14.04
N SER A 17 10.37 6.24 -13.03
CA SER A 17 9.73 7.56 -13.06
C SER A 17 10.77 8.67 -12.89
N GLN A 18 10.72 9.67 -13.78
CA GLN A 18 11.67 10.79 -13.80
C GLN A 18 11.04 12.16 -13.56
N ASP A 19 9.70 12.22 -13.52
CA ASP A 19 8.96 13.46 -13.32
C ASP A 19 7.89 13.32 -12.23
N ALA A 20 7.47 14.46 -11.68
CA ALA A 20 6.46 14.51 -10.64
C ALA A 20 5.14 13.82 -11.04
N PRO A 21 4.58 14.02 -12.25
CA PRO A 21 3.35 13.32 -12.66
C PRO A 21 3.46 11.79 -12.68
N ALA A 22 4.60 11.23 -13.10
CA ALA A 22 4.82 9.79 -13.08
C ALA A 22 4.94 9.26 -11.65
N ILE A 23 5.67 9.95 -10.78
CA ILE A 23 5.79 9.58 -9.36
C ILE A 23 4.43 9.66 -8.66
N THR A 24 3.66 10.74 -8.85
CA THR A 24 2.30 10.87 -8.28
C THR A 24 1.37 9.76 -8.76
N ARG A 25 1.47 9.35 -10.04
CA ARG A 25 0.71 8.20 -10.56
C ARG A 25 1.09 6.90 -9.85
N GLU A 26 2.38 6.66 -9.64
CA GLU A 26 2.86 5.45 -8.97
C GLU A 26 2.52 5.45 -7.48
N ALA A 27 2.53 6.61 -6.83
CA ALA A 27 2.00 6.77 -5.47
C ALA A 27 0.52 6.36 -5.39
N TRP A 28 -0.29 6.85 -6.32
CA TRP A 28 -1.70 6.50 -6.40
C TRP A 28 -1.93 5.00 -6.67
N GLN A 29 -1.11 4.38 -7.52
CA GLN A 29 -1.18 2.93 -7.78
C GLN A 29 -0.82 2.11 -6.52
N ALA A 30 0.14 2.57 -5.72
CA ALA A 30 0.49 1.94 -4.45
C ALA A 30 -0.66 2.03 -3.43
N GLN A 31 -1.34 3.19 -3.36
CA GLN A 31 -2.51 3.39 -2.50
C GLN A 31 -3.70 2.51 -2.92
N ALA A 32 -3.99 2.45 -4.23
CA ALA A 32 -5.02 1.57 -4.74
C ALA A 32 -4.72 0.09 -4.45
N LEU A 33 -3.44 -0.30 -4.47
CA LEU A 33 -3.02 -1.66 -4.13
C LEU A 33 -3.17 -1.94 -2.63
N ALA A 34 -2.82 -0.98 -1.77
CA ALA A 34 -3.07 -1.05 -0.34
C ALA A 34 -4.57 -1.24 -0.05
N GLN A 35 -5.42 -0.45 -0.70
CA GLN A 35 -6.86 -0.57 -0.59
C GLN A 35 -7.39 -1.96 -1.01
N ALA A 36 -6.95 -2.43 -2.19
CA ALA A 36 -7.38 -3.72 -2.73
C ALA A 36 -6.94 -4.89 -1.84
N MET A 37 -5.72 -4.85 -1.31
CA MET A 37 -5.19 -5.84 -0.38
C MET A 37 -5.93 -5.80 0.96
N GLY A 38 -6.22 -4.62 1.51
CA GLY A 38 -7.02 -4.44 2.73
C GLY A 38 -8.42 -5.04 2.60
N ASN A 39 -9.15 -4.72 1.53
CA ASN A 39 -10.47 -5.29 1.24
C ASN A 39 -10.44 -6.83 1.17
N ARG A 40 -9.41 -7.39 0.52
CA ARG A 40 -9.27 -8.84 0.37
C ARG A 40 -8.97 -9.51 1.70
N LEU A 41 -8.07 -8.93 2.51
CA LEU A 41 -7.77 -9.41 3.86
C LEU A 41 -8.97 -9.32 4.80
N ALA A 42 -9.79 -8.27 4.71
CA ALA A 42 -10.99 -8.13 5.54
C ALA A 42 -12.04 -9.22 5.22
N ARG A 43 -12.12 -9.63 3.95
CA ARG A 43 -13.08 -10.62 3.45
C ARG A 43 -12.60 -12.06 3.64
N GLU A 44 -11.34 -12.34 3.34
CA GLU A 44 -10.80 -13.70 3.23
C GLU A 44 -9.79 -14.04 4.34
N GLY A 45 -9.29 -13.03 5.05
CA GLY A 45 -8.29 -13.19 6.10
C GLY A 45 -8.87 -13.61 7.46
N PRO A 46 -7.98 -13.87 8.43
CA PRO A 46 -8.35 -14.17 9.81
C PRO A 46 -9.20 -13.05 10.43
N PRO A 47 -10.24 -13.39 11.22
CA PRO A 47 -11.15 -12.40 11.78
C PRO A 47 -10.45 -11.39 12.71
N GLU A 48 -9.35 -11.77 13.36
CA GLU A 48 -8.56 -10.92 14.26
C GLU A 48 -7.84 -9.78 13.52
N LEU A 49 -7.63 -9.93 12.20
CA LEU A 49 -7.01 -8.92 11.34
C LEU A 49 -8.02 -8.01 10.67
N ARG A 50 -9.33 -8.32 10.77
CA ARG A 50 -10.36 -7.60 10.01
C ARG A 50 -10.38 -6.11 10.30
N GLY A 51 -10.18 -5.70 11.55
CA GLY A 51 -10.11 -4.29 11.93
C GLY A 51 -8.98 -3.55 11.21
N GLU A 52 -7.76 -4.10 11.25
CA GLU A 52 -6.60 -3.48 10.57
C GLU A 52 -6.71 -3.57 9.04
N ALA A 53 -7.30 -4.64 8.52
CA ALA A 53 -7.53 -4.80 7.09
C ALA A 53 -8.55 -3.79 6.54
N LEU A 54 -9.60 -3.47 7.31
CA LEU A 54 -10.53 -2.39 7.00
C LEU A 54 -9.83 -1.02 7.11
N GLY A 55 -9.04 -0.79 8.17
CA GLY A 55 -8.25 0.43 8.31
C GLY A 55 -7.28 0.65 7.14
N LEU A 56 -6.61 -0.41 6.68
CA LEU A 56 -5.77 -0.38 5.48
C LEU A 56 -6.57 -0.03 4.21
N SER A 57 -7.78 -0.58 4.08
CA SER A 57 -8.68 -0.27 2.96
C SER A 57 -9.08 1.21 2.94
N GLU A 58 -9.43 1.75 4.10
CA GLU A 58 -9.82 3.14 4.27
C GLU A 58 -8.64 4.10 4.01
N ALA A 59 -7.48 3.84 4.60
CA ALA A 59 -6.26 4.64 4.37
C ALA A 59 -5.87 4.67 2.89
N GLY A 60 -5.84 3.50 2.23
CA GLY A 60 -5.57 3.40 0.80
C GLY A 60 -6.59 4.14 -0.07
N GLY A 61 -7.87 4.12 0.33
CA GLY A 61 -8.95 4.85 -0.34
C GLY A 61 -8.82 6.37 -0.24
N ARG A 62 -8.39 6.91 0.91
CA ARG A 62 -8.12 8.35 1.09
C ARG A 62 -6.98 8.82 0.21
N GLY A 63 -5.89 8.06 0.14
CA GLY A 63 -4.76 8.33 -0.77
C GLY A 63 -5.18 8.35 -2.24
N CYS A 64 -6.31 7.75 -2.59
CA CYS A 64 -6.87 7.79 -3.95
C CYS A 64 -7.86 8.95 -4.19
N SER A 65 -8.39 9.59 -3.15
CA SER A 65 -9.54 10.51 -3.21
C SER A 65 -9.14 11.99 -3.32
N GLY A 66 -7.92 12.35 -2.94
CA GLY A 66 -7.42 13.74 -2.98
C GLY A 66 -6.84 14.18 -4.34
N SER A 67 -6.63 13.25 -5.27
CA SER A 67 -6.15 13.59 -6.61
C SER A 67 -7.34 13.81 -7.52
N ALA A 68 -7.41 14.98 -8.18
CA ALA A 68 -8.05 15.03 -9.50
C ALA A 68 -7.51 13.83 -10.27
N ILE A 69 -8.41 12.93 -10.68
CA ILE A 69 -8.10 11.61 -11.25
C ILE A 69 -6.82 11.75 -12.07
N PRO A 70 -5.68 11.15 -11.67
CA PRO A 70 -4.53 11.16 -12.57
C PRO A 70 -5.07 10.50 -13.82
N VAL A 71 -5.11 11.23 -14.94
CA VAL A 71 -5.66 10.73 -16.22
C VAL A 71 -5.06 9.35 -16.39
N LEU A 72 -5.85 8.33 -16.07
CA LEU A 72 -5.36 6.98 -16.08
C LEU A 72 -5.16 6.76 -17.57
N GLY A 73 -3.89 6.69 -17.99
CA GLY A 73 -3.58 6.31 -19.35
C GLY A 73 -4.29 4.99 -19.69
N SER A 74 -4.18 4.55 -20.94
CA SER A 74 -4.87 3.36 -21.43
C SER A 74 -4.71 2.08 -20.59
N GLY A 75 -3.76 2.02 -19.65
CA GLY A 75 -3.52 0.92 -18.72
C GLY A 75 -4.31 0.89 -17.39
N GLY A 76 -5.07 1.95 -17.04
CA GLY A 76 -5.94 1.94 -15.85
C GLY A 76 -5.24 1.73 -14.49
N ILE A 77 -6.00 1.29 -13.47
CA ILE A 77 -5.48 0.93 -12.14
C ILE A 77 -4.95 -0.50 -12.18
N ARG A 78 -3.64 -0.70 -11.97
CA ARG A 78 -3.05 -2.05 -11.91
C ARG A 78 -3.59 -2.82 -10.71
N ALA A 79 -3.88 -2.13 -9.60
CA ALA A 79 -4.50 -2.74 -8.43
C ALA A 79 -5.86 -3.42 -8.72
N ALA A 80 -6.61 -2.96 -9.74
CA ALA A 80 -7.87 -3.62 -10.14
C ALA A 80 -7.65 -5.04 -10.71
N GLN A 81 -6.42 -5.39 -11.10
CA GLN A 81 -6.05 -6.72 -11.59
C GLN A 81 -5.74 -7.70 -10.45
N LEU A 82 -5.77 -7.25 -9.19
CA LEU A 82 -5.55 -8.10 -8.03
C LEU A 82 -6.70 -9.12 -7.92
N THR A 83 -6.40 -10.37 -8.25
CA THR A 83 -7.37 -11.47 -8.15
C THR A 83 -7.07 -12.37 -6.97
N GLU A 84 -5.82 -12.43 -6.53
CA GLU A 84 -5.31 -13.40 -5.56
C GLU A 84 -4.30 -12.75 -4.61
N LEU A 85 -4.30 -13.21 -3.35
CA LEU A 85 -3.32 -12.85 -2.35
C LEU A 85 -2.65 -14.13 -1.77
N PRO A 86 -1.95 -14.91 -2.61
CA PRO A 86 -1.13 -16.00 -2.09
C PRO A 86 0.01 -15.39 -1.27
N GLU A 87 0.41 -16.06 -0.19
CA GLU A 87 1.53 -15.61 0.66
C GLU A 87 1.36 -14.18 1.20
N ALA A 88 0.20 -13.89 1.80
CA ALA A 88 -0.17 -12.57 2.32
C ALA A 88 0.96 -11.88 3.11
N HIS A 89 1.72 -12.62 3.92
CA HIS A 89 2.86 -12.08 4.66
C HIS A 89 3.95 -11.48 3.75
N GLN A 90 4.35 -12.19 2.68
CA GLN A 90 5.35 -11.69 1.73
C GLN A 90 4.82 -10.49 0.95
N ALA A 91 3.56 -10.55 0.51
CA ALA A 91 2.90 -9.43 -0.17
C ALA A 91 2.84 -8.18 0.73
N LEU A 92 2.51 -8.34 2.01
CA LEU A 92 2.47 -7.22 2.97
C LEU A 92 3.85 -6.60 3.19
N ILE A 93 4.91 -7.41 3.32
CA ILE A 93 6.29 -6.89 3.40
C ILE A 93 6.63 -6.08 2.14
N GLY A 94 6.31 -6.62 0.97
CA GLY A 94 6.53 -5.93 -0.30
C GLY A 94 5.75 -4.61 -0.41
N LEU A 95 4.51 -4.58 0.07
CA LEU A 95 3.67 -3.40 0.09
C LEU A 95 4.23 -2.33 1.05
N ALA A 96 4.66 -2.70 2.26
CA ALA A 96 5.27 -1.78 3.21
C ALA A 96 6.55 -1.12 2.65
N ALA A 97 7.36 -1.89 1.90
CA ALA A 97 8.54 -1.36 1.22
C ALA A 97 8.15 -0.39 0.11
N LEU A 98 7.19 -0.75 -0.75
CA LEU A 98 6.68 0.12 -1.82
C LEU A 98 6.11 1.44 -1.27
N LEU A 99 5.33 1.39 -0.20
CA LEU A 99 4.76 2.60 0.44
C LEU A 99 5.87 3.51 0.99
N GLY A 100 6.93 2.94 1.55
CA GLY A 100 8.11 3.70 1.98
C GLY A 100 8.86 4.35 0.80
N GLU A 101 9.06 3.62 -0.30
CA GLU A 101 9.70 4.14 -1.51
C GLU A 101 8.88 5.29 -2.12
N VAL A 102 7.55 5.13 -2.17
CA VAL A 102 6.61 6.19 -2.60
C VAL A 102 6.72 7.42 -1.70
N GLY A 103 6.71 7.25 -0.38
CA GLY A 103 6.83 8.36 0.56
C GLY A 103 8.11 9.17 0.33
N ILE A 104 9.25 8.49 0.15
CA ILE A 104 10.53 9.16 -0.15
C ILE A 104 10.46 9.93 -1.47
N ALA A 105 9.87 9.34 -2.51
CA ALA A 105 9.74 10.00 -3.82
C ALA A 105 8.84 11.25 -3.74
N LEU A 106 7.74 11.18 -3.00
CA LEU A 106 6.84 12.32 -2.77
C LEU A 106 7.49 13.44 -1.96
N VAL A 107 8.36 13.13 -0.99
CA VAL A 107 9.16 14.15 -0.29
C VAL A 107 10.07 14.91 -1.26
N GLY A 108 10.63 14.22 -2.26
CA GLY A 108 11.37 14.86 -3.34
C GLY A 108 10.53 15.89 -4.10
N ILE A 109 9.32 15.51 -4.53
CA ILE A 109 8.39 16.43 -5.21
C ILE A 109 8.02 17.61 -4.30
N ALA A 110 7.66 17.35 -3.05
CA ALA A 110 7.28 18.38 -2.10
C ALA A 110 8.41 19.41 -1.90
N SER A 111 9.66 18.95 -1.91
CA SER A 111 10.84 19.81 -1.75
C SER A 111 11.07 20.74 -2.95
N GLU A 112 10.60 20.35 -4.13
CA GLU A 112 10.71 21.11 -5.38
C GLU A 112 9.41 21.88 -5.71
N ALA A 113 8.36 21.74 -4.89
CA ALA A 113 7.07 22.37 -5.14
C ALA A 113 7.13 23.89 -4.95
N GLU A 114 6.99 24.63 -6.06
CA GLU A 114 6.91 26.09 -6.05
C GLU A 114 5.50 26.59 -5.68
N GLU A 115 4.47 25.79 -5.97
CA GLU A 115 3.08 26.11 -5.70
C GLU A 115 2.64 25.49 -4.36
N GLU A 116 2.06 26.32 -3.49
CA GLU A 116 1.56 25.90 -2.17
C GLU A 116 0.54 24.74 -2.28
N GLY A 117 -0.31 24.74 -3.32
CA GLY A 117 -1.25 23.65 -3.56
C GLY A 117 -0.57 22.32 -3.90
N ALA A 118 0.52 22.35 -4.67
CA ALA A 118 1.29 21.15 -5.02
C ALA A 118 2.03 20.60 -3.79
N TYR A 119 2.58 21.48 -2.94
CA TYR A 119 3.18 21.09 -1.67
C TYR A 119 2.18 20.37 -0.76
N TRP A 120 1.03 20.99 -0.49
CA TRP A 120 0.00 20.39 0.38
C TRP A 120 -0.53 19.07 -0.17
N HIS A 121 -0.72 18.97 -1.48
CA HIS A 121 -1.11 17.71 -2.11
C HIS A 121 -0.08 16.60 -1.88
N CYS A 122 1.22 16.93 -1.96
CA CYS A 122 2.28 15.97 -1.64
C CYS A 122 2.24 15.56 -0.16
N MET A 123 1.99 16.50 0.76
CA MET A 123 1.86 16.21 2.19
C MET A 123 0.71 15.23 2.45
N ASP A 124 -0.48 15.47 1.88
CA ASP A 124 -1.62 14.55 2.00
C ASP A 124 -1.29 13.15 1.47
N ALA A 125 -0.56 13.08 0.35
CA ALA A 125 -0.15 11.80 -0.25
C ALA A 125 0.92 11.07 0.59
N ILE A 126 1.85 11.80 1.21
CA ILE A 126 2.86 11.26 2.14
C ILE A 126 2.17 10.70 3.38
N ASP A 127 1.27 11.47 3.99
CA ASP A 127 0.53 11.06 5.19
C ASP A 127 -0.32 9.81 4.91
N ALA A 128 -0.99 9.75 3.76
CA ALA A 128 -1.72 8.55 3.35
C ALA A 128 -0.81 7.33 3.13
N ALA A 129 0.43 7.53 2.66
CA ALA A 129 1.41 6.46 2.46
C ALA A 129 1.93 5.93 3.79
N ASP A 130 2.20 6.83 4.74
CA ASP A 130 2.65 6.48 6.08
C ASP A 130 1.54 5.77 6.88
N GLU A 131 0.31 6.31 6.88
CA GLU A 131 -0.84 5.68 7.53
C GLU A 131 -1.08 4.26 6.97
N SER A 132 -1.06 4.09 5.65
CA SER A 132 -1.21 2.78 5.02
C SER A 132 -0.08 1.83 5.41
N ARG A 133 1.17 2.33 5.48
CA ARG A 133 2.34 1.54 5.83
C ARG A 133 2.27 1.07 7.28
N ASP A 134 1.86 1.93 8.20
CA ASP A 134 1.67 1.57 9.61
C ASP A 134 0.63 0.47 9.79
N ARG A 135 -0.49 0.55 9.06
CA ARG A 135 -1.51 -0.51 9.06
C ARG A 135 -0.95 -1.83 8.53
N VAL A 136 -0.17 -1.80 7.45
CA VAL A 136 0.49 -3.00 6.92
C VAL A 136 1.45 -3.61 7.95
N LEU A 137 2.27 -2.80 8.61
CA LEU A 137 3.21 -3.27 9.63
C LEU A 137 2.49 -3.89 10.84
N GLU A 138 1.37 -3.31 11.27
CA GLU A 138 0.56 -3.88 12.34
C GLU A 138 -0.08 -5.22 11.93
N ILE A 139 -0.56 -5.37 10.69
CA ILE A 139 -1.06 -6.64 10.17
C ILE A 139 0.05 -7.71 10.16
N ILE A 140 1.26 -7.35 9.71
CA ILE A 140 2.43 -8.25 9.72
C ILE A 140 2.73 -8.69 11.15
N ARG A 141 2.77 -7.76 12.10
CA ARG A 141 3.03 -8.05 13.52
C ARG A 141 2.02 -9.05 14.08
N ARG A 142 0.72 -8.83 13.83
CA ARG A 142 -0.34 -9.74 14.30
C ARG A 142 -0.29 -11.12 13.63
N LEU A 143 0.08 -11.18 12.35
CA LEU A 143 0.32 -12.46 11.66
C LEU A 143 1.48 -13.23 12.28
N GLY A 144 2.56 -12.54 12.67
CA GLY A 144 3.70 -13.12 13.38
C GLY A 144 3.30 -13.69 14.74
N LEU A 145 2.66 -12.88 15.58
CA LEU A 145 2.19 -13.31 16.90
C LEU A 145 1.29 -14.56 16.83
N ARG A 146 0.41 -14.64 15.82
CA ARG A 146 -0.44 -15.82 15.60
C ARG A 146 0.36 -17.06 15.21
N ARG A 147 1.42 -16.91 14.41
CA ARG A 147 2.28 -18.04 14.04
C ARG A 147 2.99 -18.61 15.26
N ASP A 148 3.42 -17.74 16.16
CA ASP A 148 4.12 -18.12 17.38
C ASP A 148 3.16 -18.84 18.35
N THR A 149 1.94 -18.33 18.57
CA THR A 149 0.94 -19.00 19.43
C THR A 149 0.44 -20.33 18.87
N MET A 150 0.46 -20.52 17.54
CA MET A 150 0.16 -21.81 16.91
C MET A 150 1.36 -22.79 16.93
N SER A 151 2.58 -22.29 17.16
CA SER A 151 3.81 -23.10 17.21
C SER A 151 4.16 -23.57 18.63
N GLU A 152 3.39 -23.19 19.65
CA GLU A 152 3.39 -23.84 20.97
C GLU A 152 2.33 -24.93 21.06
N PRO A 153 2.65 -26.21 20.75
CA PRO A 153 1.94 -27.34 21.30
C PRO A 153 2.79 -28.08 22.35
N ASP A 154 2.18 -28.27 23.52
CA ASP A 154 2.33 -29.44 24.40
C ASP A 154 3.73 -29.78 24.94
N SER A 155 4.20 -29.00 25.92
CA SER A 155 5.23 -29.44 26.87
C SER A 155 4.68 -29.37 28.30
N ALA A 156 3.59 -30.09 28.55
CA ALA A 156 3.14 -30.40 29.91
C ALA A 156 2.33 -31.71 29.91
N ALA A 157 3.03 -32.84 29.75
CA ALA A 157 2.56 -34.18 30.12
C ALA A 157 3.56 -34.82 31.07
#